data_AF-A0A060C7E4-F1
#
_entry.id   AF-A0A060C7E4-F1
#
_cell.length_a   1.000
_cell.length_b   1.000
_cell.length_c   1.000
_cell.angle_alpha   90.00
_cell.angle_beta   90.00
_cell.angle_gamma   90.00
#
_symmetry.space_group_name_H-M   'P 1'
#
loop_
_entity.id
_entity.type
_entity.pdbx_description
1 polymer ?
#
loop_
_entity_poly.entity_id
_entity_poly.type
_entity_poly.pdbx_seq_one_letter_code
_entity_poly.pdbx_strand_id
1 'polypeptide(L)'
;QDQESTPYIAPKETYNIFVLGDSLAGGLMSGMMRVTQGDPALSVNGRFKEDSGLARPEFYNWNDALPRITESNTVDIAIILIGLNDAQSIREGSLRHAFGTPEWATAYGEAIRQVVAHLKEKGSALYWVELPRMRQDAYDESMRQISAIQAAEAKSLGIKF
;
A
#
# COMPACT_ATOMS: atom_id res chain seq x y z
N GLN A 1 14.09 -23.43 -20.40
CA GLN A 1 15.08 -23.13 -19.35
C GLN A 1 14.28 -22.55 -18.21
N ASP A 2 13.97 -23.37 -17.21
CA ASP A 2 13.23 -22.96 -16.03
C ASP A 2 14.16 -22.06 -15.22
N GLN A 3 13.85 -20.76 -15.24
CA GLN A 3 14.49 -19.80 -14.37
C GLN A 3 13.91 -20.09 -12.98
N GLU A 4 14.64 -20.85 -12.15
CA GLU A 4 14.31 -21.01 -10.73
C GLU A 4 14.12 -19.61 -10.14
N SER A 5 12.87 -19.25 -9.89
CA SER A 5 12.53 -17.96 -9.32
C SER A 5 13.08 -17.97 -7.89
N THR A 6 14.12 -17.18 -7.63
CA THR A 6 14.57 -16.94 -6.26
C THR A 6 13.34 -16.57 -5.41
N PRO A 7 13.08 -17.29 -4.31
CA PRO A 7 11.94 -17.00 -3.46
C PRO A 7 11.95 -15.52 -3.07
N TYR A 8 10.80 -14.86 -3.21
CA TYR A 8 10.64 -13.44 -2.90
C TYR A 8 10.98 -13.11 -1.43
N ILE A 9 11.00 -14.14 -0.56
CA ILE A 9 11.34 -14.09 0.87
C ILE A 9 12.11 -15.35 1.23
N ALA A 10 13.10 -15.22 2.12
CA ALA A 10 13.79 -16.37 2.68
C ALA A 10 12.83 -17.28 3.49
N PRO A 11 13.04 -18.60 3.51
CA PRO A 11 12.25 -19.51 4.32
C PRO A 11 12.24 -19.11 5.81
N LYS A 12 11.05 -19.06 6.42
CA LYS A 12 10.85 -18.85 7.86
C LYS A 12 9.82 -19.83 8.41
N GLU A 13 9.93 -20.16 9.70
CA GLU A 13 8.91 -20.95 10.41
C GLU A 13 7.57 -20.22 10.50
N THR A 14 7.61 -18.90 10.73
CA THR A 14 6.44 -18.02 10.73
C THR A 14 6.75 -16.77 9.92
N TYR A 15 5.82 -16.40 9.03
CA TYR A 15 5.84 -15.13 8.31
C TYR A 15 4.92 -14.12 8.98
N ASN A 16 5.46 -12.94 9.27
CA ASN A 16 4.69 -11.81 9.79
C ASN A 16 4.15 -10.97 8.62
N ILE A 17 2.86 -11.11 8.37
CA ILE A 17 2.11 -10.34 7.39
C ILE A 17 1.60 -9.06 8.07
N PHE A 18 1.92 -7.92 7.49
CA PHE A 18 1.52 -6.61 7.96
C PHE A 18 0.69 -5.88 6.89
N VAL A 19 -0.60 -5.69 7.17
CA VAL A 19 -1.52 -5.01 6.25
C VAL A 19 -1.50 -3.49 6.52
N LEU A 20 -1.37 -2.69 5.47
CA LEU A 20 -1.25 -1.23 5.52
C LEU A 20 -2.31 -0.57 4.64
N GLY A 21 -2.92 0.51 5.11
CA GLY A 21 -3.71 1.39 4.26
C GLY A 21 -4.95 2.01 4.90
N ASP A 22 -6.01 2.21 4.12
CA ASP A 22 -7.23 2.88 4.55
C ASP A 22 -8.30 1.89 5.07
N SER A 23 -9.57 2.28 5.08
CA SER A 23 -10.65 1.40 5.55
C SER A 23 -10.73 0.07 4.78
N LEU A 24 -10.34 0.03 3.50
CA LEU A 24 -10.28 -1.20 2.72
C LEU A 24 -9.22 -2.17 3.27
N ALA A 25 -8.06 -1.65 3.68
CA ALA A 25 -7.02 -2.45 4.33
C ALA A 25 -7.52 -3.08 5.64
N GLY A 26 -8.33 -2.37 6.42
CA GLY A 26 -8.96 -2.93 7.63
C GLY A 26 -9.88 -4.12 7.33
N GLY A 27 -10.68 -4.01 6.26
CA GLY A 27 -11.51 -5.11 5.77
C GLY A 27 -10.69 -6.31 5.27
N LEU A 28 -9.65 -6.04 4.47
CA LEU A 28 -8.72 -7.05 3.97
C LEU A 28 -8.04 -7.80 5.12
N MET A 29 -7.45 -7.08 6.06
CA MET A 29 -6.79 -7.63 7.25
C MET A 29 -7.73 -8.53 8.03
N SER A 30 -8.96 -8.07 8.28
CA SER A 30 -9.98 -8.86 8.99
C SER A 30 -10.32 -10.16 8.25
N GLY A 31 -10.38 -10.11 6.91
CA GLY A 31 -10.55 -11.31 6.07
C GLY A 31 -9.38 -12.27 6.18
N MET A 32 -8.16 -11.74 6.08
CA MET A 32 -6.92 -12.50 6.19
C MET A 32 -6.83 -13.24 7.53
N MET A 33 -7.05 -12.54 8.65
CA MET A 33 -7.01 -13.14 9.99
C MET A 33 -8.00 -14.30 10.15
N ARG A 34 -9.16 -14.25 9.47
CA ARG A 34 -10.13 -15.36 9.49
C ARG A 34 -9.66 -16.56 8.68
N VAL A 35 -9.09 -16.34 7.50
CA VAL A 35 -8.66 -17.45 6.62
C VAL A 35 -7.36 -18.10 7.07
N THR A 36 -6.49 -17.37 7.75
CA THR A 36 -5.23 -17.90 8.31
C THR A 36 -5.38 -18.37 9.75
N GLN A 37 -6.61 -18.40 10.29
CA GLN A 37 -6.83 -18.78 11.67
C GLN A 37 -6.38 -20.23 11.93
N GLY A 38 -5.46 -20.40 12.87
CA GLY A 38 -4.93 -21.72 13.23
C GLY A 38 -3.75 -22.19 12.38
N ASP A 39 -3.29 -21.40 11.41
CA ASP A 39 -2.05 -21.66 10.67
C ASP A 39 -0.85 -21.08 11.46
N PRO A 40 0.01 -21.92 12.07
CA PRO A 40 1.17 -21.43 12.83
C PRO A 40 2.25 -20.80 11.94
N ALA A 41 2.20 -21.01 10.62
CA ALA A 41 3.15 -20.42 9.68
C ALA A 41 2.85 -18.94 9.36
N LEU A 42 1.66 -18.43 9.74
CA LEU A 42 1.22 -17.09 9.37
C LEU A 42 0.75 -16.29 10.60
N SER A 43 1.39 -15.15 10.82
CA SER A 43 0.95 -14.14 11.79
C SER A 43 0.46 -12.91 11.03
N VAL A 44 -0.80 -12.51 11.23
CA VAL A 44 -1.40 -11.37 10.54
C VAL A 44 -1.64 -10.24 11.53
N ASN A 45 -1.07 -9.07 11.24
CA ASN A 45 -1.33 -7.82 11.93
C ASN A 45 -1.40 -6.69 10.89
N GLY A 46 -1.58 -5.45 11.33
CA GLY A 46 -1.60 -4.32 10.42
C GLY A 46 -1.84 -2.98 11.09
N ARG A 47 -1.72 -1.94 10.26
CA ARG A 47 -2.07 -0.58 10.61
C ARG A 47 -2.94 -0.04 9.49
N PHE A 48 -4.15 0.39 9.83
CA PHE A 48 -4.99 1.14 8.92
C PHE A 48 -5.50 2.43 9.56
N LYS A 49 -5.80 3.42 8.72
CA LYS A 49 -6.42 4.68 9.12
C LYS A 49 -7.53 5.00 8.13
N GLU A 50 -8.78 4.86 8.57
CA GLU A 50 -9.99 4.78 7.72
C GLU A 50 -10.11 5.88 6.67
N ASP A 51 -9.93 7.14 7.06
CA ASP A 51 -10.08 8.31 6.17
C ASP A 51 -8.74 8.79 5.58
N SER A 52 -7.68 7.97 5.71
CA SER A 52 -6.36 8.32 5.17
C SER A 52 -6.20 7.90 3.72
N GLY A 53 -5.09 8.34 3.16
CA GLY A 53 -4.60 7.99 1.84
C GLY A 53 -3.23 8.63 1.66
N LEU A 54 -2.61 8.51 0.49
CA LEU A 54 -1.33 9.16 0.22
C LEU A 54 -1.48 10.62 -0.23
N ALA A 55 -2.70 11.06 -0.60
CA ALA A 55 -2.92 12.40 -1.13
C ALA A 55 -3.03 13.50 -0.06
N ARG A 56 -3.15 13.13 1.23
CA ARG A 56 -3.39 14.04 2.36
C ARG A 56 -2.38 13.81 3.51
N PRO A 57 -1.08 14.04 3.30
CA PRO A 57 -0.07 13.83 4.35
C PRO A 57 -0.32 14.71 5.59
N GLU A 58 -1.00 15.85 5.45
CA GLU A 58 -1.36 16.70 6.59
C GLU A 58 -2.46 16.11 7.49
N PHE A 59 -3.21 15.11 7.01
CA PHE A 59 -4.16 14.36 7.82
C PHE A 59 -3.50 13.14 8.46
N TYR A 60 -2.80 12.34 7.65
CA TYR A 60 -2.01 11.21 8.13
C TYR A 60 -0.88 10.93 7.14
N ASN A 61 0.36 11.24 7.53
CA ASN A 61 1.52 10.98 6.70
C ASN A 61 2.00 9.52 6.89
N TRP A 62 1.73 8.67 5.91
CA TRP A 62 2.20 7.28 5.90
C TRP A 62 3.74 7.20 5.87
N ASN A 63 4.42 8.05 5.10
CA ASN A 63 5.89 8.05 5.03
C ASN A 63 6.53 8.42 6.38
N ASP A 64 5.94 9.34 7.15
CA ASP A 64 6.43 9.67 8.50
C ASP A 64 6.08 8.60 9.54
N ALA A 65 5.06 7.79 9.28
CA ALA A 65 4.58 6.76 10.21
C ALA A 65 5.32 5.43 10.04
N LEU A 66 5.69 5.06 8.81
CA LEU A 66 6.29 3.78 8.47
C LEU A 66 7.58 3.44 9.24
N PRO A 67 8.52 4.38 9.48
CA PRO A 67 9.70 4.08 10.29
C PRO A 67 9.33 3.55 11.69
N ARG A 68 8.41 4.24 12.39
CA ARG A 68 7.97 3.81 13.73
C ARG A 68 7.19 2.49 13.71
N ILE A 69 6.37 2.28 12.68
CA ILE A 69 5.61 1.04 12.50
C ILE A 69 6.59 -0.13 12.33
N THR A 70 7.59 0.00 11.46
CA THR A 70 8.55 -1.06 11.14
C THR A 70 9.62 -1.25 12.21
N GLU A 71 9.86 -0.27 13.08
CA GLU A 71 10.69 -0.43 14.29
C GLU A 71 9.99 -1.26 15.37
N SER A 72 8.66 -1.12 15.48
CA SER A 72 7.88 -1.78 16.54
C SER A 72 7.31 -3.13 16.12
N ASN A 73 7.40 -3.49 14.83
CA ASN A 73 6.79 -4.69 14.28
C ASN A 73 7.74 -5.36 13.29
N THR A 74 7.83 -6.69 13.36
CA THR A 74 8.45 -7.47 12.28
C THR A 74 7.50 -7.50 11.09
N VAL A 75 7.99 -7.08 9.92
CA VAL A 75 7.22 -7.05 8.67
C VAL A 75 7.96 -7.89 7.63
N ASP A 76 7.65 -9.18 7.58
CA ASP A 76 8.20 -10.07 6.56
C ASP A 76 7.50 -9.85 5.22
N ILE A 77 6.19 -9.63 5.28
CA ILE A 77 5.32 -9.35 4.14
C ILE A 77 4.51 -8.11 4.46
N ALA A 78 4.63 -7.06 3.64
CA ALA A 78 3.72 -5.93 3.68
C ALA A 78 2.69 -6.04 2.56
N ILE A 79 1.41 -5.92 2.93
CA ILE A 79 0.29 -5.88 1.97
C ILE A 79 -0.33 -4.49 2.05
N ILE A 80 -0.30 -3.75 0.95
CA ILE A 80 -0.76 -2.38 0.89
C ILE A 80 -2.09 -2.34 0.13
N LEU A 81 -3.14 -1.80 0.74
CA LEU A 81 -4.41 -1.50 0.08
C LEU A 81 -4.87 -0.10 0.51
N ILE A 82 -4.61 0.88 -0.35
CA ILE A 82 -4.80 2.30 -0.04
C ILE A 82 -5.21 3.07 -1.29
N GLY A 83 -6.03 4.09 -1.13
CA GLY A 83 -6.36 5.04 -2.20
C GLY A 83 -7.83 5.44 -2.26
N LEU A 84 -8.67 4.89 -1.39
CA LEU A 84 -10.11 5.16 -1.36
C LEU A 84 -10.42 6.66 -1.22
N ASN A 85 -9.55 7.37 -0.49
CA ASN A 85 -9.67 8.79 -0.19
C ASN A 85 -8.76 9.69 -1.03
N ASP A 86 -8.04 9.14 -2.03
CA ASP A 86 -6.98 9.89 -2.71
C ASP A 86 -7.44 10.72 -3.91
N ALA A 87 -8.71 10.59 -4.32
CA ALA A 87 -9.33 11.36 -5.41
C ALA A 87 -9.60 12.83 -5.02
N GLN A 88 -8.58 13.52 -4.55
CA GLN A 88 -8.61 14.91 -4.07
C GLN A 88 -7.24 15.56 -4.28
N SER A 89 -7.15 16.88 -4.08
CA SER A 89 -5.90 17.59 -4.31
C SER A 89 -4.80 17.22 -3.31
N ILE A 90 -3.58 17.06 -3.81
CA ILE A 90 -2.36 17.00 -2.99
C ILE A 90 -1.90 18.42 -2.67
N ARG A 91 -1.48 18.64 -1.42
CA ARG A 91 -0.91 19.91 -0.95
C ARG A 91 0.58 19.74 -0.65
N GLU A 92 1.39 20.58 -1.27
CA GLU A 92 2.84 20.65 -1.02
C GLU A 92 3.20 22.09 -0.63
N GLY A 93 3.21 22.36 0.68
CA GLY A 93 3.35 23.72 1.19
C GLY A 93 2.21 24.63 0.72
N SER A 94 2.52 25.62 -0.10
CA SER A 94 1.52 26.52 -0.72
C SER A 94 0.98 26.01 -2.06
N LEU A 95 1.60 24.96 -2.64
CA LEU A 95 1.18 24.39 -3.91
C LEU A 95 0.01 23.42 -3.71
N ARG A 96 -0.87 23.39 -4.72
CA ARG A 96 -2.00 22.48 -4.77
C ARG A 96 -2.05 21.82 -6.14
N HIS A 97 -1.85 20.51 -6.17
CA HIS A 97 -2.01 19.71 -7.38
C HIS A 97 -3.44 19.18 -7.42
N ALA A 98 -4.20 19.53 -8.45
CA ALA A 98 -5.57 19.07 -8.59
C ALA A 98 -5.59 17.60 -9.04
N PHE A 99 -6.51 16.80 -8.51
CA PHE A 99 -6.66 15.41 -8.94
C PHE A 99 -6.86 15.34 -10.46
N GLY A 100 -6.21 14.37 -11.11
CA GLY A 100 -6.24 14.19 -12.56
C GLY A 100 -5.23 15.03 -13.36
N THR A 101 -4.44 15.91 -12.72
CA THR A 101 -3.35 16.62 -13.43
C THR A 101 -2.04 15.82 -13.43
N PRO A 102 -1.13 16.07 -14.39
CA PRO A 102 0.18 15.42 -14.42
C PRO A 102 1.01 15.65 -13.15
N GLU A 103 0.92 16.84 -12.56
CA GLU A 103 1.63 17.19 -11.33
C GLU A 103 1.09 16.38 -10.14
N TRP A 104 -0.22 16.14 -10.08
CA TRP A 104 -0.81 15.29 -9.06
C TRP A 104 -0.34 13.85 -9.20
N ALA A 105 -0.34 13.30 -10.42
CA ALA A 105 0.15 11.94 -10.66
C ALA A 105 1.63 11.80 -10.28
N THR A 106 2.43 12.83 -10.54
CA THR A 106 3.86 12.86 -10.18
C THR A 106 4.05 12.86 -8.66
N ALA A 107 3.34 13.73 -7.93
CA ALA A 107 3.38 13.81 -6.48
C ALA A 107 2.87 12.51 -5.82
N TYR A 108 1.79 11.94 -6.35
CA TYR A 108 1.24 10.69 -5.87
C TYR A 108 2.20 9.51 -6.08
N GLY A 109 2.81 9.41 -7.26
CA GLY A 109 3.84 8.41 -7.56
C GLY A 109 5.06 8.54 -6.64
N GLU A 110 5.47 9.77 -6.29
CA GLU A 110 6.56 10.00 -5.34
C GLU A 110 6.20 9.51 -3.93
N ALA A 111 4.98 9.76 -3.47
CA ALA A 111 4.50 9.22 -2.20
C ALA A 111 4.53 7.68 -2.17
N ILE A 112 4.14 7.03 -3.27
CA ILE A 112 4.22 5.56 -3.42
C ILE A 112 5.69 5.09 -3.34
N ARG A 113 6.60 5.73 -4.09
CA ARG A 113 8.02 5.37 -4.10
C ARG A 113 8.64 5.43 -2.71
N GLN A 114 8.30 6.44 -1.91
CA GLN A 114 8.78 6.56 -0.53
C GLN A 114 8.26 5.44 0.38
N VAL A 115 6.96 5.11 0.30
CA VAL A 115 6.37 3.98 1.05
C VAL A 115 7.11 2.68 0.74
N VAL A 116 7.33 2.44 -0.55
CA VAL A 116 8.03 1.24 -1.04
C VAL A 116 9.47 1.23 -0.57
N ALA A 117 10.19 2.35 -0.67
CA ALA A 117 11.59 2.46 -0.28
C ALA A 117 11.76 2.10 1.21
N HIS A 118 10.91 2.65 2.08
CA HIS A 118 10.95 2.35 3.52
C HIS A 118 10.75 0.86 3.82
N LEU A 119 9.80 0.21 3.17
CA LEU A 119 9.51 -1.20 3.41
C LEU A 119 10.59 -2.13 2.81
N LYS A 120 11.13 -1.78 1.63
CA LYS A 120 12.26 -2.52 1.04
C LYS A 120 13.54 -2.40 1.85
N GLU A 121 13.81 -1.23 2.44
CA GLU A 121 14.96 -1.04 3.32
C GLU A 121 14.92 -1.98 4.53
N LYS A 122 13.71 -2.34 4.99
CA LYS A 122 13.48 -3.34 6.05
C LYS A 122 13.51 -4.79 5.57
N GLY A 123 13.69 -5.01 4.27
CA GLY A 123 13.73 -6.34 3.67
C GLY A 123 12.36 -7.00 3.50
N SER A 124 11.26 -6.24 3.62
CA SER A 124 9.92 -6.78 3.46
C SER A 124 9.61 -7.15 2.01
N ALA A 125 8.96 -8.30 1.84
CA ALA A 125 8.22 -8.57 0.61
C ALA A 125 7.01 -7.63 0.50
N LEU A 126 6.75 -7.12 -0.69
CA LEU A 126 5.70 -6.14 -0.96
C LEU A 126 4.65 -6.68 -1.94
N TYR A 127 3.38 -6.55 -1.52
CA TYR A 127 2.21 -6.77 -2.35
C TYR A 127 1.34 -5.51 -2.30
N TRP A 128 1.09 -4.92 -3.46
CA TRP A 128 0.22 -3.75 -3.58
C TRP A 128 -1.10 -4.19 -4.21
N VAL A 129 -2.19 -4.13 -3.46
CA VAL A 129 -3.49 -4.63 -3.91
C VAL A 129 -4.22 -3.54 -4.68
N GLU A 130 -4.74 -3.89 -5.85
CA GLU A 130 -5.59 -3.01 -6.66
C GLU A 130 -6.86 -2.58 -5.90
N LEU A 131 -7.29 -1.33 -6.11
CA LEU A 131 -8.55 -0.84 -5.56
C LEU A 131 -9.74 -1.57 -6.22
N PRO A 132 -10.76 -1.95 -5.45
CA PRO A 132 -11.91 -2.66 -6.00
C PRO A 132 -12.72 -1.75 -6.92
N ARG A 133 -13.44 -2.38 -7.85
CA ARG A 133 -14.44 -1.67 -8.66
C ARG A 133 -15.55 -1.11 -7.78
N MET A 134 -15.89 0.15 -8.01
CA MET A 134 -16.90 0.86 -7.24
C MET A 134 -18.26 0.83 -7.93
N ARG A 135 -19.32 0.89 -7.12
CA ARG A 135 -20.70 0.85 -7.62
C ARG A 135 -21.08 2.08 -8.45
N GLN A 136 -20.51 3.24 -8.13
CA GLN A 136 -20.84 4.51 -8.79
C GLN A 136 -19.76 4.84 -9.82
N ASP A 137 -20.17 5.02 -11.09
CA ASP A 137 -19.25 5.17 -12.23
C ASP A 137 -18.21 6.28 -12.05
N ALA A 138 -18.62 7.47 -11.59
CA ALA A 138 -17.69 8.59 -11.39
C ALA A 138 -16.62 8.28 -10.32
N TYR A 139 -17.00 7.52 -9.30
CA TYR A 139 -16.08 7.08 -8.26
C TYR A 139 -15.20 5.93 -8.74
N ASP A 140 -15.75 4.97 -9.48
CA ASP A 140 -15.02 3.89 -10.15
C ASP A 140 -13.94 4.45 -11.07
N GLU A 141 -14.27 5.48 -11.85
CA GLU A 141 -13.31 6.14 -12.76
C GLU A 141 -12.12 6.74 -11.99
N SER A 142 -12.38 7.36 -10.84
CA SER A 142 -11.34 7.91 -9.99
C SER A 142 -10.45 6.80 -9.41
N MET A 143 -11.03 5.69 -8.95
CA MET A 143 -10.28 4.53 -8.45
C MET A 143 -9.44 3.88 -9.55
N ARG A 144 -9.95 3.83 -10.79
CA ARG A 144 -9.19 3.33 -11.95
C ARG A 144 -7.99 4.21 -12.28
N GLN A 145 -8.14 5.54 -12.23
CA GLN A 145 -7.02 6.46 -12.45
C GLN A 145 -5.93 6.31 -11.39
N ILE A 146 -6.32 6.19 -10.12
CA ILE A 146 -5.39 5.93 -9.01
C ILE A 146 -4.71 4.58 -9.18
N SER A 147 -5.48 3.52 -9.43
CA SER A 147 -4.94 2.16 -9.61
C SER A 147 -3.99 2.06 -10.80
N ALA A 148 -4.23 2.81 -11.89
CA ALA A 148 -3.32 2.86 -13.02
C ALA A 148 -1.94 3.43 -12.64
N ILE A 149 -1.90 4.47 -11.81
CA ILE A 149 -0.64 5.04 -11.30
C ILE A 149 0.02 4.04 -10.34
N GLN A 150 -0.74 3.45 -9.43
CA GLN A 150 -0.23 2.44 -8.49
C GLN A 150 0.37 1.23 -9.23
N ALA A 151 -0.31 0.71 -10.25
CA ALA A 151 0.19 -0.39 -11.07
C ALA A 151 1.47 -0.02 -11.83
N ALA A 152 1.55 1.21 -12.36
CA ALA A 152 2.72 1.70 -13.06
C ALA A 152 3.95 1.80 -12.14
N GLU A 153 3.77 2.38 -10.94
CA GLU A 153 4.83 2.47 -9.92
C GLU A 153 5.20 1.09 -9.37
N ALA A 154 4.23 0.23 -9.05
CA ALA A 154 4.49 -1.13 -8.59
C ALA A 154 5.34 -1.91 -9.61
N LYS A 155 5.00 -1.80 -10.90
CA LYS A 155 5.77 -2.40 -11.99
C LYS A 155 7.19 -1.82 -12.09
N SER A 156 7.34 -0.49 -12.06
CA SER A 156 8.66 0.16 -12.16
C SER A 156 9.57 -0.21 -10.98
N LEU A 157 8.97 -0.45 -9.82
CA LEU A 157 9.66 -0.83 -8.59
C LEU A 157 9.81 -2.35 -8.43
N GLY A 158 9.28 -3.19 -9.33
CA GLY A 158 9.38 -4.65 -9.21
C GLY A 158 8.60 -5.23 -8.02
N ILE A 159 7.46 -4.63 -7.69
CA ILE A 159 6.52 -5.05 -6.64
C ILE A 159 5.42 -5.91 -7.27
N LYS A 160 4.85 -6.83 -6.49
CA LYS A 160 3.67 -7.59 -6.92
C LYS A 160 2.42 -6.71 -6.81
N PHE A 161 1.65 -6.63 -7.89
CA PHE A 161 0.37 -5.94 -7.99
C PHE A 161 -0.72 -6.94 -8.37
#